data_AF-A0A4Q7G513-F1
#
_entry.id   AF-A0A4Q7G513-F1
#
_cell.length_a   1.000
_cell.length_b   1.000
_cell.length_c   1.000
_cell.angle_alpha   90.00
_cell.angle_beta   90.00
_cell.angle_gamma   90.00
#
_symmetry.space_group_name_H-M   'P 1'
#
loop_
_entity.id
_entity.type
_entity.pdbx_description
1 polymer ?
#
loop_
_entity_poly.entity_id
_entity_poly.type
_entity_poly.pdbx_seq_one_letter_code
_entity_poly.pdbx_strand_id
1 'polypeptide(L)'
;MNDYGPLRDYLKRQTLTELVLSFEEIEAIIDAPLPRAAQRASWWDSLRSPQERMPQREACLEAGYAAMRQADGSSVKFKRLPQRRSRAGGNP
;
A
#
# COMPACT_ATOMS: atom_id res chain seq x y z
N MET A 1 12.67 -8.62 8.23
CA MET A 1 11.47 -7.77 8.06
C MET A 1 11.75 -6.90 6.85
N ASN A 2 11.03 -7.04 5.74
CA ASN A 2 11.30 -6.22 4.57
C ASN A 2 10.99 -4.74 4.90
N ASP A 3 11.91 -3.84 4.56
CA ASP A 3 11.69 -2.41 4.72
C ASP A 3 10.87 -1.90 3.54
N TYR A 4 9.69 -1.33 3.84
CA TYR A 4 8.81 -0.77 2.83
C TYR A 4 8.89 0.77 2.78
N GLY A 5 9.91 1.35 3.43
CA GLY A 5 10.20 2.79 3.38
C GLY A 5 10.38 3.32 1.96
N PRO A 6 11.14 2.64 1.07
CA PRO A 6 11.27 3.05 -0.33
C PRO A 6 9.94 3.04 -1.09
N LEU A 7 9.09 2.03 -0.87
CA LEU A 7 7.75 1.97 -1.48
C LEU A 7 6.88 3.14 -1.03
N ARG A 8 6.89 3.46 0.28
CA ARG A 8 6.18 4.62 0.82
C ARG A 8 6.65 5.91 0.14
N ASP A 9 7.96 6.12 0.06
CA ASP A 9 8.54 7.32 -0.51
C ASP A 9 8.23 7.45 -2.00
N TYR A 10 8.33 6.35 -2.75
CA TYR A 10 7.93 6.28 -4.15
C TYR A 10 6.47 6.67 -4.34
N LEU A 11 5.55 6.08 -3.57
CA LEU A 11 4.12 6.39 -3.64
C LEU A 11 3.82 7.84 -3.27
N LYS A 12 4.51 8.43 -2.29
CA LYS A 12 4.35 9.85 -1.91
C LYS A 12 4.70 10.82 -3.04
N ARG A 13 5.63 10.45 -3.93
CA ARG A 13 6.01 11.26 -5.10
C ARG A 13 4.98 11.19 -6.22
N GLN A 14 4.08 10.19 -6.20
CA GLN A 14 3.07 10.02 -7.22
C GLN A 14 1.92 11.02 -7.04
N THR A 15 1.47 11.59 -8.15
CA THR A 15 0.32 12.52 -8.17
C THR A 15 -0.98 11.82 -8.58
N LEU A 16 -0.87 10.64 -9.19
CA LEU A 16 -1.99 9.85 -9.71
C LEU A 16 -2.91 9.38 -8.58
N THR A 17 -4.22 9.39 -8.87
CA THR A 17 -5.25 8.86 -7.98
C THR A 17 -5.26 7.34 -7.96
N GLU A 18 -4.84 6.70 -9.04
CA GLU A 18 -4.72 5.26 -9.16
C GLU A 18 -3.41 4.94 -9.86
N LEU A 19 -2.62 4.08 -9.24
CA LEU A 19 -1.36 3.56 -9.76
C LEU A 19 -1.44 2.04 -9.71
N VAL A 20 -0.94 1.37 -10.73
CA VAL A 20 -0.80 -0.09 -10.74
C VAL A 20 0.69 -0.39 -10.86
N LEU A 21 1.22 -1.18 -9.94
CA LEU A 21 2.59 -1.67 -9.98
C LEU A 21 2.57 -3.20 -9.94
N SER A 22 3.43 -3.79 -10.75
CA SER A 22 3.70 -5.22 -10.78
C SER A 22 4.54 -5.61 -9.56
N PHE A 23 4.54 -6.89 -9.19
CA PHE A 23 5.40 -7.38 -8.10
C PHE A 23 6.87 -7.07 -8.37
N GLU A 24 7.34 -7.27 -9.60
CA GLU A 24 8.71 -6.95 -10.00
C GLU A 24 9.05 -5.46 -9.83
N GLU A 25 8.12 -4.56 -10.16
CA GLU A 25 8.31 -3.12 -9.96
C GLU A 25 8.40 -2.77 -8.47
N ILE A 26 7.55 -3.39 -7.65
CA ILE A 26 7.58 -3.19 -6.20
C ILE A 26 8.90 -3.71 -5.62
N GLU A 27 9.35 -4.89 -6.03
CA GLU A 27 10.62 -5.48 -5.62
C GLU A 27 11.81 -4.60 -6.00
N ALA A 28 11.79 -4.02 -7.20
CA ALA A 28 12.79 -3.07 -7.66
C ALA A 28 12.78 -1.76 -6.84
N ILE A 29 11.60 -1.28 -6.42
CA ILE A 29 11.49 -0.07 -5.58
C ILE A 29 12.04 -0.31 -4.17
N ILE A 30 11.73 -1.47 -3.56
CA ILE A 30 12.20 -1.81 -2.20
C ILE A 30 13.58 -2.45 -2.17
N ASP A 31 14.21 -2.64 -3.34
CA ASP A 31 15.48 -3.36 -3.54
C ASP A 31 15.50 -4.72 -2.83
N ALA A 32 14.36 -5.41 -2.80
CA ALA A 32 14.20 -6.66 -2.08
C ALA A 32 13.06 -7.51 -2.66
N PRO A 33 13.20 -8.84 -2.66
CA PRO A 33 12.14 -9.72 -3.11
C PRO A 33 10.94 -9.68 -2.15
N LEU A 34 9.74 -9.72 -2.72
CA LEU A 34 8.51 -9.80 -1.98
C LEU A 34 8.40 -11.20 -1.33
N PRO A 35 7.88 -11.28 -0.10
CA PRO A 35 7.65 -12.58 0.53
C PRO A 35 6.58 -13.34 -0.25
N ARG A 36 6.60 -14.68 -0.19
CA ARG A 36 5.54 -15.52 -0.80
C ARG A 36 4.12 -15.12 -0.36
N ALA A 37 3.97 -14.54 0.83
CA ALA A 37 2.71 -14.02 1.32
C ALA A 37 2.11 -12.90 0.44
N ALA A 38 2.94 -12.13 -0.28
CA ALA A 38 2.51 -11.07 -1.19
C ALA A 38 1.65 -11.59 -2.37
N GLN A 39 1.71 -12.89 -2.67
CA GLN A 39 0.82 -13.50 -3.65
C GLN A 39 -0.64 -13.56 -3.17
N ARG A 40 -0.89 -13.42 -1.86
CA ARG A 40 -2.24 -13.47 -1.29
C ARG A 40 -2.87 -12.08 -1.35
N ALA A 41 -4.10 -11.99 -1.85
CA ALA A 41 -4.84 -10.73 -1.88
C ALA A 41 -4.98 -10.11 -0.46
N SER A 42 -5.21 -10.94 0.56
CA SER A 42 -5.30 -10.53 1.97
C SER A 42 -4.04 -9.86 2.52
N TRP A 43 -2.87 -10.10 1.90
CA TRP A 43 -1.61 -9.46 2.31
C TRP A 43 -1.57 -7.98 1.93
N TRP A 44 -2.23 -7.62 0.83
CA TRP A 44 -2.30 -6.24 0.33
C TRP A 44 -3.56 -5.51 0.81
N ASP A 45 -4.68 -6.22 0.86
CA ASP A 45 -6.01 -5.65 1.09
C ASP A 45 -6.12 -5.05 2.49
N SER A 46 -5.95 -3.72 2.54
CA SER A 46 -5.90 -2.98 3.79
C SER A 46 -7.26 -2.74 4.43
N LEU A 47 -8.33 -2.99 3.68
CA LEU A 47 -9.71 -2.78 4.12
C LEU A 47 -10.29 -4.04 4.78
N ARG A 48 -9.85 -5.24 4.38
CA ARG A 48 -10.37 -6.50 4.89
C ARG A 48 -9.74 -7.00 6.20
N SER A 49 -8.49 -6.67 6.48
CA SER A 49 -7.79 -7.15 7.70
C SER A 49 -7.21 -6.01 8.54
N PRO A 50 -7.98 -5.02 9.04
CA PRO A 50 -7.45 -3.87 9.77
C PRO A 50 -6.65 -4.22 11.05
N GLN A 51 -6.84 -5.41 11.61
CA GLN A 51 -6.17 -5.87 12.84
C GLN A 51 -4.72 -6.34 12.61
N GLU A 52 -4.36 -6.74 11.39
CA GLU A 52 -3.00 -7.17 11.09
C GLU A 52 -2.13 -5.95 10.75
N ARG A 53 -1.32 -5.51 11.72
CA ARG A 53 -0.32 -4.44 11.53
C ARG A 53 0.83 -4.94 10.67
N MET A 54 0.62 -4.96 9.36
CA MET A 54 1.63 -5.40 8.41
C MET A 54 2.44 -4.21 7.89
N PRO A 55 3.79 -4.33 7.83
CA PRO A 55 4.69 -3.20 7.53
C PRO A 55 4.46 -2.60 6.13
N GLN A 56 4.13 -3.42 5.13
CA GLN A 56 3.81 -2.94 3.78
C GLN A 56 2.54 -2.08 3.76
N ARG A 57 1.56 -2.42 4.59
CA ARG A 57 0.29 -1.70 4.65
C ARG A 57 0.46 -0.36 5.34
N GLU A 58 1.21 -0.34 6.44
CA GLU A 58 1.57 0.91 7.11
C GLU A 58 2.30 1.85 6.14
N ALA A 59 3.30 1.35 5.39
CA ALA A 59 3.98 2.12 4.35
C ALA A 59 3.03 2.72 3.29
N CYS A 60 2.06 1.94 2.79
CA CYS A 60 1.08 2.43 1.81
C CYS A 60 0.14 3.50 2.41
N LEU A 61 -0.37 3.25 3.62
CA LEU A 61 -1.27 4.16 4.33
C LEU A 61 -0.58 5.47 4.69
N GLU A 62 0.67 5.42 5.13
CA GLU A 62 1.50 6.61 5.38
C GLU A 62 1.80 7.40 4.10
N ALA A 63 1.83 6.74 2.94
CA ALA A 63 1.89 7.41 1.64
C ALA A 63 0.55 7.99 1.19
N GLY A 64 -0.56 7.67 1.88
CA GLY A 64 -1.90 8.10 1.52
C GLY A 64 -2.57 7.22 0.46
N TYR A 65 -2.10 5.99 0.27
CA TYR A 65 -2.62 5.03 -0.70
C TYR A 65 -3.15 3.77 -0.02
N ALA A 66 -4.25 3.23 -0.52
CA ALA A 66 -4.71 1.88 -0.21
C ALA A 66 -4.20 0.93 -1.30
N ALA A 67 -3.56 -0.16 -0.88
CA ALA A 67 -3.12 -1.23 -1.77
C ALA A 67 -4.22 -2.29 -1.95
N MET A 68 -4.41 -2.75 -3.17
CA MET A 68 -5.36 -3.82 -3.53
C MET A 68 -4.77 -4.68 -4.65
N ARG A 69 -4.60 -5.98 -4.41
CA ARG A 69 -4.14 -6.92 -5.43
C ARG A 69 -5.14 -6.95 -6.60
N GLN A 70 -4.63 -6.89 -7.83
CA GLN A 70 -5.43 -7.01 -9.05
C GLN A 70 -5.75 -8.47 -9.37
N ALA A 71 -6.82 -8.70 -10.13
CA ALA A 71 -7.26 -10.04 -10.55
C ALA A 71 -6.26 -10.75 -11.46
N ASP A 72 -5.39 -9.99 -12.14
CA ASP A 72 -4.27 -10.49 -12.93
C ASP A 72 -3.28 -11.34 -12.11
N GLY A 73 -3.22 -11.12 -10.80
CA GLY A 73 -2.46 -11.97 -9.89
C GLY A 73 -1.00 -11.55 -9.69
N SER A 74 -0.45 -10.69 -10.54
CA SER A 74 0.94 -10.24 -10.48
C SER A 74 1.09 -8.74 -10.19
N SER A 75 -0.03 -8.04 -10.01
CA SER A 75 -0.07 -6.58 -9.86
C SER A 75 -0.86 -6.12 -8.64
N VAL A 76 -0.50 -4.93 -8.13
CA VAL A 76 -1.17 -4.24 -7.02
C VAL A 76 -1.59 -2.87 -7.48
N LYS A 77 -2.88 -2.57 -7.32
CA LYS A 77 -3.42 -1.23 -7.50
C LYS A 77 -3.30 -0.46 -6.19
N PHE A 78 -2.61 0.67 -6.24
CA PHE A 78 -2.56 1.68 -5.21
C PHE A 78 -3.56 2.77 -5.55
N LYS A 79 -4.62 2.88 -4.75
CA LYS A 79 -5.63 3.93 -4.89
C LYS A 79 -5.41 4.97 -3.82
N ARG A 80 -5.24 6.23 -4.23
CA ARG A 80 -5.10 7.36 -3.33
C ARG A 80 -6.35 7.44 -2.47
N LEU A 81 -6.16 7.42 -1.16
CA LEU A 81 -7.25 7.59 -0.23
C LEU A 81 -7.71 9.05 -0.33
N PRO A 82 -9.03 9.31 -0.40
CA PRO A 82 -9.52 10.67 -0.23
C PRO A 82 -8.95 11.15 1.11
N GLN A 83 -8.22 12.28 1.11
CA GLN A 83 -7.66 12.81 2.35
C GLN A 83 -8.78 12.82 3.36
N ARG A 84 -8.64 12.00 4.41
CA ARG A 84 -9.55 12.06 5.53
C ARG A 84 -9.25 13.40 6.16
N ARG A 85 -9.96 14.44 5.70
CA ARG A 85 -10.02 15.75 6.31
C ARG A 85 -10.22 15.45 7.77
N SER A 86 -9.18 15.72 8.56
CA SER A 86 -9.13 15.39 9.97
C SER A 86 -10.45 15.84 10.57
N ARG A 87 -11.35 14.90 10.86
CA ARG A 87 -12.45 15.16 11.78
C ARG A 87 -11.85 15.12 13.18
N ALA A 88 -10.97 16.09 13.44
CA ALA A 88 -10.85 16.71 14.74
C ALA A 88 -12.01 17.71 14.84
N GLY A 89 -13.24 17.20 14.89
CA GLY A 89 -14.32 17.87 15.61
C GLY A 89 -14.37 17.13 16.93
N GLY A 90 -13.84 17.70 18.01
CA GLY A 90 -14.49 18.83 18.65
C GLY A 90 -15.62 18.25 19.49
N ASN A 91 -15.26 17.66 20.63
CA ASN A 91 -16.24 17.27 21.63
C ASN A 91 -16.55 18.52 22.45
N PRO A 92 -17.81 19.01 22.49
CA PRO A 92 -18.21 19.97 23.52
C PRO A 92 -18.20 19.35 24.91
#